data_AF-A0A840ESR7-F1
#
_entry.id   AF-A0A840ESR7-F1
#
_cell.length_a   1.000
_cell.length_b   1.000
_cell.length_c   1.000
_cell.angle_alpha   90.00
_cell.angle_beta   90.00
_cell.angle_gamma   90.00
#
_symmetry.space_group_name_H-M   'P 1'
#
loop_
_entity.id
_entity.type
_entity.pdbx_description
1 polymer ?
#
loop_
_entity_poly.entity_id
_entity_poly.type
_entity_poly.pdbx_seq_one_letter_code
_entity_poly.pdbx_strand_id
1 'polypeptide(L)'
;MTVSTFDLDRQTEPLVLTCEKCDTSVQLLGDQTAVDTDMIKADWEAEHRHCGDSPELKHWDAMSQAIPHTQFGLEQQIGPRPSWSDPSNDKVGGLIPSYGSSTARTHLSLHNGLPTGDTYTPAYVSVCARLRSTVNGGPVVGMTTHKYYDGEWLRRGTALTPDEARHHAALLVAAADLAESEIGGSC
;
A
#
# COMPACT_ATOMS: atom_id res chain seq x y z
N MET A 1 9.43 10.15 -38.00
CA MET A 1 8.40 9.66 -37.06
C MET A 1 8.75 10.20 -35.69
N THR A 2 8.05 11.25 -35.29
CA THR A 2 8.24 11.99 -34.05
C THR A 2 7.50 11.26 -32.93
N VAL A 3 8.22 10.85 -31.90
CA VAL A 3 7.66 10.29 -30.66
C VAL A 3 6.92 11.42 -29.95
N SER A 4 5.60 11.29 -29.85
CA SER A 4 4.75 12.17 -29.06
C SER A 4 5.17 12.05 -27.60
N THR A 5 5.70 13.13 -27.04
CA THR A 5 5.86 13.32 -25.60
C THR A 5 4.51 13.11 -24.93
N PHE A 6 4.44 12.13 -24.01
CA PHE A 6 3.31 11.93 -23.12
C PHE A 6 3.13 13.19 -22.28
N ASP A 7 1.93 13.80 -22.35
CA ASP A 7 1.47 14.83 -21.43
C ASP A 7 1.44 14.26 -20.01
N LEU A 8 2.41 14.66 -19.18
CA LEU A 8 2.49 14.37 -17.74
C LEU A 8 1.67 15.39 -16.90
N ASP A 9 0.93 16.29 -17.55
CA ASP A 9 0.36 17.50 -16.94
C ASP A 9 -1.13 17.41 -16.55
N ARG A 10 -1.69 16.21 -16.41
CA ARG A 10 -2.99 16.03 -15.74
C ARG A 10 -2.82 15.24 -14.46
N GLN A 11 -2.16 15.84 -13.48
CA GLN A 11 -2.37 15.47 -12.08
C GLN A 11 -3.78 15.92 -11.69
N THR A 12 -4.75 15.03 -11.83
CA THR A 12 -6.07 15.17 -11.23
C THR A 12 -5.88 15.16 -9.72
N GLU A 13 -6.17 16.29 -9.09
CA GLU A 13 -6.04 16.47 -7.64
C GLU A 13 -6.83 15.37 -6.89
N PRO A 14 -6.27 14.81 -5.80
CA PRO A 14 -6.96 13.80 -5.03
C PRO A 14 -8.21 14.39 -4.37
N LEU A 15 -9.34 13.68 -4.53
CA LEU A 15 -10.61 14.03 -3.90
C LEU A 15 -10.80 13.21 -2.62
N VAL A 16 -11.46 13.77 -1.62
CA VAL A 16 -11.78 13.06 -0.37
C VAL A 16 -13.28 13.12 -0.12
N LEU A 17 -13.88 11.96 0.13
CA LEU A 17 -15.22 11.86 0.70
C LEU A 17 -15.08 11.82 2.22
N THR A 18 -15.77 12.72 2.92
CA THR A 18 -15.77 12.78 4.38
C THR A 18 -17.18 12.58 4.93
N CYS A 19 -17.31 11.88 6.07
CA CYS A 19 -18.54 11.82 6.84
C CYS A 19 -18.32 12.45 8.22
N GLU A 20 -18.95 13.59 8.48
CA GLU A 20 -18.78 14.35 9.73
C GLU A 20 -19.38 13.65 10.95
N LYS A 21 -20.34 12.72 10.77
CA LYS A 21 -21.00 12.04 11.90
C LYS A 21 -20.20 10.88 12.48
N CYS A 22 -19.44 10.19 11.66
CA CYS A 22 -18.60 9.07 12.08
C CYS A 22 -17.09 9.35 11.95
N ASP A 23 -16.74 10.60 11.61
CA ASP A 23 -15.36 11.07 11.45
C ASP A 23 -14.51 10.18 10.51
N THR A 24 -15.16 9.63 9.48
CA THR A 24 -14.53 8.71 8.53
C THR A 24 -14.25 9.45 7.23
N SER A 25 -13.14 9.12 6.57
CA SER A 25 -12.78 9.69 5.26
C SER A 25 -12.22 8.62 4.31
N VAL A 26 -12.49 8.76 3.01
CA VAL A 26 -11.88 7.94 1.95
C VAL A 26 -11.34 8.82 0.83
N GLN A 27 -10.15 8.47 0.32
CA GLN A 27 -9.52 9.11 -0.82
C GLN A 27 -9.97 8.46 -2.14
N LEU A 28 -10.24 9.32 -3.12
CA LEU A 28 -10.33 8.98 -4.53
C LEU A 28 -9.03 9.45 -5.19
N LEU A 29 -8.22 8.51 -5.69
CA LEU A 29 -6.96 8.82 -6.37
C LEU A 29 -7.26 9.29 -7.80
N GLY A 30 -6.60 10.35 -8.25
CA GLY A 30 -6.93 11.06 -9.48
C GLY A 30 -6.77 10.26 -10.79
N ASP A 31 -6.17 9.08 -10.78
CA ASP A 31 -6.09 8.22 -11.98
C ASP A 31 -7.38 7.41 -12.24
N GLN A 32 -8.35 7.48 -11.33
CA GLN A 32 -9.62 6.81 -11.43
C GLN A 32 -10.50 7.44 -12.51
N THR A 33 -11.02 6.60 -13.40
CA THR A 33 -11.99 7.07 -14.40
C THR A 33 -13.26 7.57 -13.70
N ALA A 34 -14.08 8.38 -14.37
CA ALA A 34 -15.37 8.82 -13.81
C ALA A 34 -16.24 7.64 -13.31
N VAL A 35 -16.09 6.47 -13.94
CA VAL A 35 -16.76 5.21 -13.56
C VAL A 35 -16.30 4.69 -12.20
N ASP A 36 -15.01 4.80 -11.89
CA ASP A 36 -14.43 4.36 -10.61
C ASP A 36 -14.88 5.27 -9.45
N THR A 37 -15.00 6.57 -9.71
CA THR A 37 -15.47 7.56 -8.72
C THR A 37 -16.93 7.33 -8.32
N ASP A 38 -17.81 7.10 -9.30
CA ASP A 38 -19.23 6.85 -9.03
C ASP A 38 -19.44 5.53 -8.27
N MET A 39 -18.66 4.50 -8.58
CA MET A 39 -18.70 3.22 -7.87
C MET A 39 -18.25 3.37 -6.42
N ILE A 40 -17.13 4.05 -6.16
CA ILE A 40 -16.64 4.26 -4.78
C ILE A 40 -17.62 5.12 -3.99
N LYS A 41 -18.25 6.12 -4.63
CA LYS A 41 -19.29 6.92 -3.99
C LYS A 41 -20.51 6.07 -3.62
N ALA A 42 -20.94 5.16 -4.49
CA ALA A 42 -22.06 4.26 -4.22
C ALA A 42 -21.75 3.28 -3.07
N ASP A 43 -20.53 2.71 -3.04
CA ASP A 43 -20.07 1.84 -1.96
C ASP A 43 -20.01 2.60 -0.63
N TRP A 44 -19.48 3.83 -0.66
CA TRP A 44 -19.45 4.71 0.50
C TRP A 44 -20.85 5.03 1.03
N GLU A 45 -21.79 5.41 0.16
CA GLU A 45 -23.18 5.70 0.52
C GLU A 45 -23.90 4.46 1.09
N ALA A 46 -23.55 3.26 0.61
CA ALA A 46 -24.08 2.02 1.15
C ALA A 46 -23.56 1.75 2.58
N GLU A 47 -22.26 1.92 2.81
CA GLU A 47 -21.61 1.72 4.11
C GLU A 47 -22.05 2.78 5.15
N HIS A 48 -22.22 4.03 4.72
CA HIS A 48 -22.54 5.19 5.57
C HIS A 48 -24.03 5.57 5.55
N ARG A 49 -24.91 4.69 5.06
CA ARG A 49 -26.37 4.93 5.05
C ARG A 49 -26.93 5.27 6.43
N HIS A 50 -26.31 4.74 7.48
CA HIS A 50 -26.68 4.98 8.88
C HIS A 50 -26.34 6.40 9.37
N CYS A 51 -25.49 7.14 8.66
CA CYS A 51 -25.10 8.51 8.97
C CYS A 51 -26.08 9.55 8.41
N GLY A 52 -26.96 9.20 7.48
CA GLY A 52 -28.10 10.04 7.06
C GLY A 52 -27.80 11.28 6.21
N ASP A 53 -26.54 11.66 6.03
CA ASP A 53 -26.14 12.77 5.16
C ASP A 53 -25.30 12.26 3.97
N SER A 54 -25.50 12.86 2.80
CA SER A 54 -24.70 12.55 1.61
C SER A 54 -23.26 13.02 1.80
N PRO A 55 -22.25 12.27 1.33
CA PRO A 55 -20.86 12.65 1.54
C PRO A 55 -20.53 13.97 0.88
N GLU A 56 -19.77 14.81 1.58
CA GLU A 56 -19.19 16.00 0.99
C GLU A 56 -17.88 15.63 0.29
N LEU A 57 -17.75 16.01 -0.98
CA LEU A 57 -16.55 15.82 -1.77
C LEU A 57 -15.67 17.07 -1.62
N LYS A 58 -14.53 16.95 -0.95
CA LYS A 58 -13.59 18.05 -0.73
C LYS A 58 -12.29 17.82 -1.51
N HIS A 59 -11.75 18.88 -2.10
CA HIS A 59 -10.40 18.87 -2.64
C HIS A 59 -9.38 18.79 -1.49
N TRP A 60 -8.38 17.93 -1.63
CA TRP A 60 -7.38 17.73 -0.57
C TRP A 60 -6.66 19.02 -0.17
N ASP A 61 -6.37 19.91 -1.11
CA ASP A 61 -5.67 21.17 -0.83
C ASP A 61 -6.48 22.12 0.07
N ALA A 62 -7.81 22.10 -0.03
CA ALA A 62 -8.67 22.86 0.86
C ALA A 62 -8.65 22.30 2.30
N MET A 63 -8.39 21.01 2.47
CA MET A 63 -8.27 20.36 3.78
C MET A 63 -6.86 20.48 4.37
N SER A 64 -5.82 20.38 3.54
CA SER A 64 -4.42 20.41 4.00
C SER A 64 -4.01 21.78 4.55
N GLN A 65 -4.58 22.88 4.03
CA GLN A 65 -4.39 24.24 4.52
C GLN A 65 -5.05 24.52 5.87
N ALA A 66 -6.03 23.71 6.29
CA ALA A 66 -6.72 23.88 7.57
C ALA A 66 -6.01 23.18 8.73
N ILE A 67 -5.02 22.32 8.46
CA ILE A 67 -4.27 21.58 9.48
C ILE A 67 -3.18 22.51 10.04
N PRO A 68 -3.13 22.77 11.37
CA PRO A 68 -2.11 23.63 11.95
C PRO A 68 -0.71 23.08 11.65
N HIS A 69 0.06 23.79 10.82
CA HIS A 69 1.43 23.41 10.46
C HIS A 69 2.31 23.38 11.72
N THR A 70 2.69 22.20 12.17
CA THR A 70 3.60 22.04 13.31
C THR A 70 5.05 22.23 12.87
N GLN A 71 5.61 23.40 13.22
CA GLN A 71 7.01 23.79 13.53
C GLN A 71 8.25 23.19 12.82
N PHE A 72 8.15 22.22 11.92
CA PHE A 72 9.27 21.68 11.16
C PHE A 72 9.01 21.97 9.69
N GLY A 73 9.72 22.96 9.14
CA GLY A 73 9.52 23.57 7.81
C GLY A 73 9.77 22.68 6.60
N LEU A 74 9.18 21.49 6.58
CA LEU A 74 8.86 20.74 5.38
C LEU A 74 7.33 20.69 5.32
N GLU A 75 6.77 21.29 4.28
CA GLU A 75 5.37 21.14 3.88
C GLU A 75 5.12 19.66 3.53
N GLN A 76 5.06 18.79 4.54
CA GLN A 76 4.64 17.41 4.36
C GLN A 76 3.12 17.44 4.30
N GLN A 77 2.61 17.67 3.09
CA GLN A 77 1.24 17.29 2.78
C GLN A 77 1.15 15.77 2.92
N ILE A 78 0.73 15.34 4.10
CA ILE A 78 0.23 13.99 4.30
C ILE A 78 -0.95 13.83 3.32
N GLY A 79 -1.09 12.70 2.64
CA GLY A 79 -2.32 12.36 1.94
C GLY A 79 -3.31 11.72 2.92
N PRO A 80 -4.62 11.73 2.66
CA PRO A 80 -5.60 11.07 3.50
C PRO A 80 -5.29 9.57 3.65
N ARG A 81 -5.82 8.97 4.71
CA ARG A 81 -5.73 7.53 4.94
C ARG A 81 -6.36 6.78 3.74
N PRO A 82 -5.64 5.88 3.07
CA PRO A 82 -6.22 5.08 1.99
C PRO A 82 -7.25 4.09 2.52
N SER A 83 -8.34 3.84 1.78
CA SER A 83 -9.39 2.87 2.17
C SER A 83 -8.88 1.45 2.35
N TRP A 84 -7.85 1.07 1.60
CA TRP A 84 -7.23 -0.26 1.70
C TRP A 84 -6.31 -0.42 2.89
N SER A 85 -6.00 0.64 3.65
CA SER A 85 -5.12 0.52 4.81
C SER A 85 -5.84 -0.18 5.95
N ASP A 86 -5.08 -0.97 6.71
CA ASP A 86 -5.55 -1.64 7.92
C ASP A 86 -5.23 -0.74 9.13
N PRO A 87 -6.24 -0.33 9.92
CA PRO A 87 -6.02 0.58 11.04
C PRO A 87 -4.97 0.09 12.04
N SER A 88 -4.85 -1.24 12.19
CA SER A 88 -3.89 -1.85 13.11
C SER A 88 -2.44 -1.73 12.64
N ASN A 89 -2.22 -1.44 11.35
CA ASN A 89 -0.91 -1.29 10.73
C ASN A 89 -0.54 0.17 10.45
N ASP A 90 -1.46 1.09 10.70
CA ASP A 90 -1.21 2.52 10.58
C ASP A 90 -0.23 2.96 11.69
N LYS A 91 0.82 3.68 11.29
CA LYS A 91 1.77 4.29 12.23
C LYS A 91 1.47 5.76 12.34
N VAL A 92 0.46 6.07 13.16
CA VAL A 92 0.03 7.44 13.46
C VAL A 92 0.70 7.85 14.77
N GLY A 93 1.50 8.93 14.76
CA GLY A 93 2.22 9.43 15.94
C GLY A 93 3.76 9.50 15.81
N GLY A 94 4.33 9.01 14.71
CA GLY A 94 5.71 9.31 14.33
C GLY A 94 5.83 10.65 13.60
N LEU A 95 7.06 11.10 13.33
CA LEU A 95 7.36 12.29 12.51
C LEU A 95 6.65 12.28 11.13
N ILE A 96 6.39 11.08 10.60
CA ILE A 96 5.74 10.86 9.32
C ILE A 96 4.72 9.73 9.50
N PRO A 97 3.41 9.96 9.32
CA PRO A 97 2.44 8.88 9.33
C PRO A 97 2.66 7.94 8.15
N SER A 98 2.47 6.65 8.38
CA SER A 98 2.52 5.64 7.32
C SER A 98 1.30 4.73 7.41
N TYR A 99 0.60 4.55 6.30
CA TYR A 99 -0.54 3.66 6.19
C TYR A 99 -0.12 2.35 5.55
N GLY A 100 -0.61 1.22 6.04
CA GLY A 100 -0.22 -0.10 5.54
C GLY A 100 -1.42 -1.02 5.39
N SER A 101 -1.43 -1.85 4.34
CA SER A 101 -2.41 -2.93 4.22
C SER A 101 -2.13 -4.05 5.21
N SER A 102 -3.05 -5.01 5.27
CA SER A 102 -2.76 -6.33 5.83
C SER A 102 -1.55 -6.96 5.14
N THR A 103 -0.85 -7.83 5.87
CA THR A 103 0.39 -8.46 5.40
C THR A 103 0.13 -9.89 4.95
N ALA A 104 0.36 -10.16 3.66
CA ALA A 104 0.42 -11.52 3.13
C ALA A 104 1.76 -12.17 3.49
N ARG A 105 1.75 -13.49 3.75
CA ARG A 105 2.97 -14.25 4.11
C ARG A 105 3.03 -15.55 3.34
N THR A 106 4.24 -15.90 2.89
CA THR A 106 4.55 -17.19 2.26
C THR A 106 5.71 -17.84 2.99
N HIS A 107 5.53 -19.09 3.44
CA HIS A 107 6.57 -19.84 4.12
C HIS A 107 7.70 -20.24 3.16
N LEU A 108 8.92 -20.28 3.68
CA LEU A 108 10.12 -20.65 2.97
C LEU A 108 10.65 -21.98 3.52
N SER A 109 10.15 -23.10 2.98
CA SER A 109 10.44 -24.45 3.47
C SER A 109 11.92 -24.84 3.41
N LEU A 110 12.69 -24.22 2.51
CA LEU A 110 14.12 -24.49 2.33
C LEU A 110 15.03 -23.59 3.20
N HIS A 111 14.45 -22.77 4.08
CA HIS A 111 15.18 -21.82 4.91
C HIS A 111 14.97 -22.07 6.41
N ASN A 112 15.98 -21.71 7.21
CA ASN A 112 15.96 -21.91 8.66
C ASN A 112 14.88 -21.05 9.34
N GLY A 113 13.93 -21.73 9.97
CA GLY A 113 13.02 -21.18 10.97
C GLY A 113 13.53 -21.37 12.40
N LEU A 114 12.68 -21.05 13.36
CA LEU A 114 12.95 -21.18 14.79
C LEU A 114 12.18 -22.37 15.38
N PRO A 115 12.87 -23.44 15.82
CA PRO A 115 12.25 -24.43 16.69
C PRO A 115 12.09 -23.86 18.11
N THR A 116 10.93 -24.04 18.72
CA THR A 116 10.64 -23.64 20.11
C THR A 116 9.83 -24.74 20.79
N GLY A 117 10.51 -25.60 21.55
CA GLY A 117 9.90 -26.81 22.11
C GLY A 117 9.32 -27.69 21.00
N ASP A 118 8.03 -27.98 21.08
CA ASP A 118 7.28 -28.80 20.10
C ASP A 118 6.77 -28.00 18.90
N THR A 119 7.07 -26.70 18.82
CA THR A 119 6.60 -25.82 17.74
C THR A 119 7.74 -25.41 16.83
N TYR A 120 7.45 -25.26 15.54
CA TYR A 120 8.39 -24.74 14.56
C TYR A 120 7.79 -23.52 13.87
N THR A 121 8.47 -22.38 14.00
CA THR A 121 8.12 -21.16 13.27
C THR A 121 8.97 -21.09 12.00
N PRO A 122 8.41 -21.32 10.79
CA PRO A 122 9.19 -21.32 9.56
C PRO A 122 9.70 -19.92 9.21
N ALA A 123 10.79 -19.86 8.45
CA ALA A 123 11.13 -18.64 7.71
C ALA A 123 10.01 -18.28 6.74
N TYR A 124 9.85 -16.99 6.44
CA TYR A 124 8.79 -16.53 5.55
C TYR A 124 9.16 -15.23 4.82
N VAL A 125 8.54 -15.01 3.68
CA VAL A 125 8.46 -13.69 3.03
C VAL A 125 7.12 -13.06 3.38
N SER A 126 7.13 -11.79 3.72
CA SER A 126 5.94 -10.98 3.95
C SER A 126 5.83 -9.87 2.93
N VAL A 127 4.63 -9.64 2.39
CA VAL A 127 4.35 -8.58 1.40
C VAL A 127 3.15 -7.75 1.86
N CYS A 128 3.23 -6.42 1.70
CA CYS A 128 2.13 -5.50 2.03
C CYS A 128 2.20 -4.23 1.17
N ALA A 129 1.07 -3.59 0.92
CA ALA A 129 1.01 -2.24 0.38
C ALA A 129 1.25 -1.23 1.49
N ARG A 130 1.96 -0.14 1.18
CA ARG A 130 2.21 0.97 2.11
C ARG A 130 2.14 2.30 1.38
N LEU A 131 1.66 3.32 2.07
CA LEU A 131 1.80 4.71 1.64
C LEU A 131 2.86 5.36 2.53
N ARG A 132 3.96 5.80 1.92
CA ARG A 132 5.04 6.51 2.64
C ARG A 132 4.90 7.99 2.38
N SER A 133 4.62 8.78 3.42
CA SER A 133 4.60 10.25 3.34
C SER A 133 6.02 10.84 3.31
N THR A 134 6.76 10.65 2.22
CA THR A 134 7.95 11.48 1.92
C THR A 134 7.61 12.47 0.81
N VAL A 135 8.45 13.47 0.54
CA VAL A 135 8.20 14.57 -0.42
C VAL A 135 7.85 14.08 -1.86
N ASN A 136 8.11 12.81 -2.19
CA ASN A 136 7.68 12.12 -3.43
C ASN A 136 6.85 10.84 -3.16
N GLY A 137 6.09 10.83 -2.07
CA GLY A 137 5.58 9.66 -1.36
C GLY A 137 4.42 8.93 -2.03
N GLY A 138 4.71 8.20 -3.11
CA GLY A 138 3.73 7.34 -3.77
C GLY A 138 3.43 6.04 -3.00
N PRO A 139 2.41 5.29 -3.46
CA PRO A 139 2.17 3.93 -2.98
C PRO A 139 3.40 3.07 -3.26
N VAL A 140 3.76 2.22 -2.31
CA VAL A 140 4.85 1.25 -2.44
C VAL A 140 4.41 -0.13 -1.97
N VAL A 141 5.04 -1.17 -2.51
CA VAL A 141 4.89 -2.55 -2.06
C VAL A 141 6.12 -2.91 -1.23
N GLY A 142 5.92 -3.13 0.06
CA GLY A 142 6.97 -3.59 0.96
C GLY A 142 7.08 -5.10 0.93
N MET A 143 8.25 -5.63 0.58
CA MET A 143 8.57 -7.06 0.65
C MET A 143 9.67 -7.26 1.70
N THR A 144 9.49 -8.20 2.63
CA THR A 144 10.46 -8.46 3.70
C THR A 144 10.63 -9.95 3.91
N THR A 145 11.87 -10.41 3.89
CA THR A 145 12.26 -11.77 4.26
C THR A 145 12.56 -11.84 5.74
N HIS A 146 12.02 -12.86 6.41
CA HIS A 146 12.24 -13.18 7.81
C HIS A 146 12.87 -14.57 7.90
N LYS A 147 14.09 -14.65 8.42
CA LYS A 147 14.86 -15.89 8.57
C LYS A 147 15.49 -15.95 9.95
N TYR A 148 15.54 -17.13 10.56
CA TYR A 148 16.23 -17.31 11.83
C TYR A 148 17.67 -17.74 11.57
N TYR A 149 18.63 -16.99 12.12
CA TYR A 149 20.05 -17.24 11.94
C TYR A 149 20.80 -16.77 13.19
N ASP A 150 21.76 -17.57 13.66
CA ASP A 150 22.64 -17.23 14.80
C ASP A 150 21.91 -16.72 16.05
N GLY A 151 20.81 -17.39 16.42
CA GLY A 151 20.04 -17.04 17.62
C GLY A 151 19.07 -15.86 17.45
N GLU A 152 18.98 -15.25 16.27
CA GLU A 152 18.13 -14.09 16.04
C GLU A 152 17.28 -14.15 14.76
N TRP A 153 16.17 -13.41 14.76
CA TRP A 153 15.34 -13.21 13.57
C TRP A 153 15.92 -12.08 12.72
N LEU A 154 16.55 -12.45 11.60
CA LEU A 154 17.00 -11.52 10.59
C LEU A 154 15.81 -11.05 9.75
N ARG A 155 15.70 -9.72 9.62
CA ARG A 155 14.70 -9.04 8.79
C ARG A 155 15.41 -8.24 7.72
N ARG A 156 15.17 -8.59 6.46
CA ARG A 156 15.70 -7.86 5.29
C ARG A 156 14.56 -7.54 4.36
N GLY A 157 14.31 -6.25 4.15
CA GLY A 157 13.19 -5.79 3.34
C GLY A 157 13.63 -4.80 2.28
N THR A 158 12.82 -4.75 1.23
CA THR A 158 12.89 -3.74 0.17
C THR A 158 11.50 -3.12 0.00
N ALA A 159 11.46 -1.95 -0.63
CA ALA A 159 10.24 -1.32 -1.09
C ALA A 159 10.33 -1.19 -2.61
N LEU A 160 9.25 -1.55 -3.28
CA LEU A 160 9.10 -1.46 -4.73
C LEU A 160 7.99 -0.47 -5.05
N THR A 161 8.09 0.24 -6.15
CA THR A 161 6.91 0.87 -6.76
C THR A 161 5.90 -0.20 -7.19
N PRO A 162 4.62 0.14 -7.43
CA PRO A 162 3.63 -0.84 -7.89
C PRO A 162 4.04 -1.55 -9.18
N ASP A 163 4.68 -0.83 -10.12
CA ASP A 163 5.14 -1.40 -11.39
C ASP A 163 6.35 -2.32 -11.21
N GLU A 164 7.32 -1.93 -10.39
CA GLU A 164 8.44 -2.79 -10.01
C GLU A 164 7.95 -4.07 -9.31
N ALA A 165 6.92 -3.97 -8.47
CA ALA A 165 6.32 -5.12 -7.79
C ALA A 165 5.61 -6.07 -8.75
N ARG A 166 4.83 -5.54 -9.71
CA ARG A 166 4.20 -6.34 -10.77
C ARG A 166 5.24 -7.03 -11.64
N HIS A 167 6.28 -6.31 -12.04
CA HIS A 167 7.38 -6.88 -12.82
C HIS A 167 8.12 -7.98 -12.03
N HIS A 168 8.41 -7.74 -10.75
CA HIS A 168 9.04 -8.72 -9.88
C HIS A 168 8.18 -9.98 -9.72
N ALA A 169 6.87 -9.84 -9.56
CA ALA A 169 5.95 -10.99 -9.51
C ALA A 169 5.98 -11.80 -10.81
N ALA A 170 5.98 -11.14 -11.98
CA ALA A 170 6.09 -11.82 -13.26
C ALA A 170 7.42 -12.59 -13.42
N LEU A 171 8.55 -12.01 -12.95
CA LEU A 171 9.84 -12.69 -12.93
C LEU A 171 9.83 -13.94 -12.05
N LEU A 172 9.18 -13.87 -10.88
CA LEU A 172 9.04 -15.02 -9.98
C LEU A 172 8.23 -16.15 -10.62
N VAL A 173 7.13 -15.82 -11.31
CA VAL A 173 6.32 -16.81 -12.04
C VAL A 173 7.16 -17.47 -13.15
N ALA A 174 7.80 -16.66 -14.00
CA ALA A 174 8.63 -17.18 -15.09
C ALA A 174 9.79 -18.07 -14.59
N ALA A 175 10.41 -17.72 -13.45
CA ALA A 175 11.45 -18.53 -12.84
C ALA A 175 10.92 -19.87 -12.29
N ALA A 176 9.70 -19.87 -11.73
CA ALA A 176 9.05 -21.10 -11.27
C ALA A 176 8.72 -22.03 -12.45
N ASP A 177 8.11 -21.50 -13.51
CA ASP A 177 7.78 -22.27 -14.71
C ASP A 177 9.03 -22.90 -15.33
N LEU A 178 10.14 -22.15 -15.40
CA LEU A 178 11.43 -22.66 -15.88
C LEU A 178 11.93 -23.81 -14.99
N ALA A 179 11.91 -23.65 -13.67
CA ALA A 179 12.35 -24.69 -12.74
C ALA A 179 11.54 -25.99 -12.86
N GLU A 180 10.24 -25.89 -13.10
CA GLU A 180 9.37 -27.06 -13.34
C GLU A 180 9.63 -27.72 -14.69
N SER A 181 9.90 -26.92 -15.74
CA SER A 181 10.17 -27.44 -17.08
C SER A 181 11.43 -28.32 -17.16
N GLU A 182 12.46 -28.00 -16.37
CA GLU A 182 13.70 -28.79 -16.28
C GLU A 182 13.49 -30.16 -15.60
N ILE A 183 12.50 -30.26 -14.72
CA ILE A 183 12.15 -31.53 -14.05
C ILE A 183 11.39 -32.47 -15.01
N GLY A 184 10.65 -31.92 -15.98
CA GLY A 184 9.87 -32.68 -16.96
C GLY A 184 10.62 -33.22 -18.17
N GLY A 185 11.91 -32.86 -18.35
CA GLY A 185 12.71 -33.19 -19.54
C GLY A 185 13.47 -34.53 -19.51
N SER A 186 13.30 -35.34 -18.46
CA SER A 186 13.98 -36.63 -18.30
C SER A 186 12.99 -37.78 -18.17
N CYS A 187 12.38 -38.19 -19.28
CA CYS A 187 11.67 -39.47 -19.44
C CYS A 187 11.93 -40.02 -20.85
#